data_AF-A0A1V5WYG8-F1
#
_entry.id   AF-A0A1V5WYG8-F1
#
_cell.length_a   1.000
_cell.length_b   1.000
_cell.length_c   1.000
_cell.angle_alpha   90.00
_cell.angle_beta   90.00
_cell.angle_gamma   90.00
#
_symmetry.space_group_name_H-M   'P 1'
#
loop_
_entity.id
_entity.type
_entity.pdbx_description
1 polymer ?
#
loop_
_entity_poly.entity_id
_entity_poly.type
_entity_poly.pdbx_seq_one_letter_code
_entity_poly.pdbx_strand_id
1 'polypeptide(L)'
;MKATAIYFSPAGGTQKAIQILGKHLENEGVRVQYLDITGDPDLFPQKIYDKIFQKVEAHDLLLVGGPVYINHLHYNVLEFLQSLPPPDGKWADKAVAVASFGKISPGVALAEAAKALSASGRLVLAGLNIDAAHCTTRLAPQPIGAGLPGPEIDALCRRAATDIADVLHHRTPAVDSTQKLARQFEKHPNLQDEREVIAASYPMPSIDEQLCNCCLDCVAVCPVRCIQEKDGSPFVTDVRVCIHCSNCLVACPMNAIPMDMRGTEAFLLELLARKGLTPTSPSRSEYIGFDEK
;
A
#
# COMPACT_ATOMS: atom_id res chain seq x y z
N MET A 1 -24.33 3.69 7.41
CA MET A 1 -22.95 3.65 7.92
C MET A 1 -22.02 4.34 6.94
N LYS A 2 -20.91 4.91 7.42
CA LYS A 2 -19.90 5.58 6.61
C LYS A 2 -18.53 4.97 6.88
N ALA A 3 -17.74 4.83 5.83
CA ALA A 3 -16.33 4.45 5.92
C ALA A 3 -15.46 5.52 5.26
N THR A 4 -14.26 5.72 5.81
CA THR A 4 -13.22 6.51 5.13
C THR A 4 -12.08 5.57 4.78
N ALA A 5 -11.78 5.46 3.49
CA ALA A 5 -10.67 4.71 2.94
C ALA A 5 -9.49 5.64 2.66
N ILE A 6 -8.42 5.55 3.45
CA ILE A 6 -7.19 6.31 3.27
C ILE A 6 -6.09 5.36 2.79
N TYR A 7 -5.45 5.66 1.68
CA TYR A 7 -4.47 4.73 1.11
C TYR A 7 -3.32 5.39 0.40
N PHE A 8 -2.17 4.72 0.46
CA PHE A 8 -0.99 5.02 -0.33
C PHE A 8 -0.84 3.92 -1.40
N SER A 9 -0.76 4.28 -2.68
CA SER A 9 -0.69 3.33 -3.79
C SER A 9 0.24 3.76 -4.93
N PRO A 10 1.57 3.77 -4.71
CA PRO A 10 2.56 4.15 -5.72
C PRO A 10 2.39 3.48 -7.09
N ALA A 11 1.99 2.20 -7.09
CA ALA A 11 1.84 1.39 -8.30
C ALA A 11 0.37 1.04 -8.61
N GLY A 12 -0.60 1.68 -7.93
CA GLY A 12 -2.04 1.51 -8.14
C GLY A 12 -2.66 0.19 -7.62
N GLY A 13 -1.86 -0.79 -7.20
CA GLY A 13 -2.37 -2.08 -6.69
C GLY A 13 -3.26 -1.94 -5.45
N THR A 14 -2.78 -1.18 -4.47
CA THR A 14 -3.55 -0.84 -3.25
C THR A 14 -4.84 -0.10 -3.56
N GLN A 15 -4.79 0.89 -4.45
CA GLN A 15 -5.96 1.67 -4.87
C GLN A 15 -7.03 0.75 -5.45
N LYS A 16 -6.66 -0.15 -6.38
CA LYS A 16 -7.59 -1.13 -6.96
C LYS A 16 -8.19 -2.05 -5.90
N ALA A 17 -7.39 -2.55 -4.96
CA ALA A 17 -7.87 -3.38 -3.87
C ALA A 17 -8.89 -2.64 -2.98
N ILE A 18 -8.59 -1.40 -2.61
CA ILE A 18 -9.48 -0.52 -1.84
C ILE A 18 -10.77 -0.25 -2.60
N GLN A 19 -10.71 0.02 -3.90
CA GLN A 19 -11.89 0.28 -4.73
C GLN A 19 -12.78 -0.95 -4.86
N ILE A 20 -12.20 -2.15 -5.02
CA ILE A 20 -12.98 -3.40 -5.10
C ILE A 20 -13.67 -3.69 -3.76
N LEU A 21 -12.95 -3.59 -2.63
CA LEU A 21 -13.55 -3.75 -1.30
C LEU A 21 -14.60 -2.67 -1.02
N GLY A 22 -14.30 -1.41 -1.33
CA GLY A 22 -15.18 -0.26 -1.13
C GLY A 22 -16.48 -0.39 -1.91
N LYS A 23 -16.44 -0.86 -3.17
CA LYS A 23 -17.63 -1.14 -3.96
C LYS A 23 -18.53 -2.20 -3.31
N HIS A 24 -17.95 -3.25 -2.72
CA HIS A 24 -18.73 -4.26 -2.01
C HIS A 24 -19.32 -3.71 -0.70
N LEU A 25 -18.58 -2.85 0.03
CA LEU A 25 -19.11 -2.13 1.19
C LEU A 25 -20.28 -1.20 0.81
N GLU A 26 -20.19 -0.52 -0.33
CA GLU A 26 -21.28 0.32 -0.86
C GLU A 26 -22.53 -0.50 -1.18
N ASN A 27 -22.36 -1.70 -1.76
CA ASN A 27 -23.48 -2.63 -2.00
C ASN A 27 -24.16 -3.08 -0.70
N GLU A 28 -23.41 -3.13 0.41
CA GLU A 28 -23.94 -3.44 1.74
C GLU A 28 -24.53 -2.21 2.46
N GLY A 29 -24.58 -1.03 1.81
CA GLY A 29 -25.14 0.20 2.38
C GLY A 29 -24.16 1.03 3.22
N VAL A 30 -22.85 0.80 3.09
CA VAL A 30 -21.80 1.60 3.72
C VAL A 30 -21.25 2.61 2.70
N ARG A 31 -21.50 3.91 2.89
CA ARG A 31 -20.94 4.95 2.01
C ARG A 31 -19.44 5.07 2.25
N VAL A 32 -18.62 5.04 1.19
CA VAL A 32 -17.16 5.14 1.31
C VAL A 32 -16.64 6.49 0.81
N GLN A 33 -15.88 7.20 1.63
CA GLN A 33 -15.02 8.31 1.19
C GLN A 33 -13.65 7.72 0.79
N TYR A 34 -13.15 8.06 -0.38
CA TYR A 34 -11.81 7.64 -0.83
C TYR A 34 -10.83 8.81 -0.75
N LEU A 35 -9.72 8.63 -0.02
CA LEU A 35 -8.62 9.58 0.11
C LEU A 35 -7.31 8.89 -0.30
N ASP A 36 -6.90 9.13 -1.54
CA ASP A 36 -5.58 8.74 -2.03
C ASP A 36 -4.55 9.77 -1.55
N ILE A 37 -3.60 9.33 -0.71
CA ILE A 37 -2.53 10.20 -0.23
C ILE A 37 -1.30 10.17 -1.14
N THR A 38 -1.29 9.34 -2.19
CA THR A 38 -0.16 9.16 -3.11
C THR A 38 0.16 10.45 -3.85
N GLY A 39 1.37 10.96 -3.68
CA GLY A 39 1.82 12.17 -4.37
C GLY A 39 1.12 13.46 -3.92
N ASP A 40 0.32 13.42 -2.85
CA ASP A 40 -0.40 14.61 -2.35
C ASP A 40 0.63 15.69 -1.94
N PRO A 41 0.58 16.90 -2.53
CA PRO A 41 1.54 17.97 -2.25
C PRO A 41 1.39 18.57 -0.85
N ASP A 42 0.24 18.38 -0.20
CA ASP A 42 0.05 18.79 1.19
C ASP A 42 0.72 17.82 2.16
N LEU A 43 0.92 16.57 1.75
CA LEU A 43 1.56 15.54 2.57
C LEU A 43 3.04 15.40 2.25
N PHE A 44 3.42 15.29 0.98
CA PHE A 44 4.78 14.94 0.58
C PHE A 44 5.60 16.13 0.06
N PRO A 45 6.93 16.16 0.30
CA PRO A 45 7.71 15.20 1.10
C PRO A 45 7.70 15.47 2.62
N GLN A 46 7.09 16.55 3.11
CA GLN A 46 7.27 17.05 4.48
C GLN A 46 6.50 16.27 5.58
N LYS A 47 5.59 15.38 5.19
CA LYS A 47 4.72 14.58 6.08
C LYS A 47 3.80 15.43 6.98
N ILE A 48 3.14 16.44 6.41
CA ILE A 48 2.21 17.31 7.14
C ILE A 48 0.81 16.68 7.18
N TYR A 49 0.58 15.81 8.17
CA TYR A 49 -0.64 15.00 8.26
C TYR A 49 -1.94 15.78 8.51
N ASP A 50 -1.88 16.91 9.23
CA ASP A 50 -3.07 17.69 9.60
C ASP A 50 -3.90 18.13 8.40
N LYS A 51 -3.25 18.45 7.28
CA LYS A 51 -3.92 18.83 6.04
C LYS A 51 -4.73 17.68 5.44
N ILE A 52 -4.28 16.44 5.61
CA ILE A 52 -5.04 15.25 5.22
C ILE A 52 -6.21 15.04 6.19
N PHE A 53 -5.99 15.19 7.50
CA PHE A 53 -7.03 15.02 8.52
C PHE A 53 -8.19 16.01 8.39
N GLN A 54 -7.93 17.21 7.85
CA GLN A 54 -8.97 18.18 7.52
C GLN A 54 -9.91 17.73 6.39
N LYS A 55 -9.40 16.91 5.45
CA LYS A 55 -10.17 16.36 4.32
C LYS A 55 -11.07 15.18 4.73
N VAL A 56 -10.82 14.57 5.89
CA VAL A 56 -11.55 13.38 6.39
C VAL A 56 -12.95 13.77 6.89
N GLU A 57 -13.97 13.08 6.38
CA GLU A 57 -15.35 13.16 6.86
C GLU A 57 -15.55 12.30 8.12
N ALA A 58 -16.58 12.59 8.92
CA ALA A 58 -16.96 11.73 10.04
C ALA A 58 -17.39 10.34 9.53
N HIS A 59 -16.84 9.29 10.14
CA HIS A 59 -17.00 7.90 9.68
C HIS A 59 -17.09 6.90 10.83
N ASP A 60 -17.69 5.75 10.55
CA ASP A 60 -17.89 4.64 11.48
C ASP A 60 -16.83 3.53 11.31
N LEU A 61 -16.14 3.53 10.17
CA LEU A 61 -15.05 2.61 9.85
C LEU A 61 -13.88 3.34 9.19
N LEU A 62 -12.67 3.12 9.70
CA LEU A 62 -11.44 3.53 9.02
C LEU A 62 -10.87 2.35 8.21
N LEU A 63 -10.81 2.49 6.89
CA LEU A 63 -10.13 1.54 6.01
C LEU A 63 -8.76 2.12 5.64
N VAL A 64 -7.67 1.42 5.92
CA VAL A 64 -6.31 1.88 5.60
C VAL A 64 -5.63 0.95 4.61
N GLY A 65 -5.11 1.49 3.52
CA GLY A 65 -4.42 0.75 2.47
C GLY A 65 -2.95 1.13 2.33
N GLY A 66 -2.06 0.15 2.21
CA GLY A 66 -0.66 0.38 1.85
C GLY A 66 -0.03 -0.74 1.03
N PRO A 67 1.08 -0.47 0.31
CA PRO A 67 1.87 -1.49 -0.32
C PRO A 67 2.82 -2.15 0.68
N VAL A 68 3.22 -3.37 0.37
CA VAL A 68 4.28 -4.09 1.08
C VAL A 68 5.62 -3.85 0.42
N TYR A 69 6.61 -3.44 1.21
CA TYR A 69 8.00 -3.29 0.81
C TYR A 69 8.88 -4.09 1.76
N ILE A 70 9.72 -4.98 1.22
CA ILE A 70 10.65 -5.82 2.00
C ILE A 70 9.97 -6.52 3.21
N ASN A 71 8.77 -7.10 3.03
CA ASN A 71 7.98 -7.75 4.09
C ASN A 71 7.31 -6.83 5.13
N HIS A 72 7.40 -5.50 4.98
CA HIS A 72 6.79 -4.52 5.87
C HIS A 72 5.62 -3.80 5.19
N LEU A 73 4.67 -3.31 5.99
CA LEU A 73 3.77 -2.28 5.49
C LEU A 73 4.61 -1.02 5.28
N HIS A 74 4.56 -0.43 4.10
CA HIS A 74 5.44 0.69 3.76
C HIS A 74 5.39 1.82 4.79
N TYR A 75 6.55 2.34 5.19
CA TYR A 75 6.73 3.24 6.34
C TYR A 75 5.87 4.49 6.27
N ASN A 76 5.62 5.05 5.08
CA ASN A 76 4.74 6.22 4.94
C ASN A 76 3.32 5.95 5.45
N VAL A 77 2.85 4.70 5.35
CA VAL A 77 1.57 4.26 5.89
C VAL A 77 1.68 4.03 7.39
N LEU A 78 2.75 3.39 7.87
CA LEU A 78 2.96 3.19 9.31
C LEU A 78 3.07 4.51 10.09
N GLU A 79 3.84 5.47 9.59
CA GLU A 79 3.98 6.79 10.21
C GLU A 79 2.66 7.58 10.14
N PHE A 80 1.89 7.43 9.06
CA PHE A 80 0.54 7.98 8.98
C PHE A 80 -0.37 7.38 10.05
N LEU A 81 -0.36 6.06 10.21
CA LEU A 81 -1.13 5.35 11.24
C LEU A 81 -0.76 5.80 12.66
N GLN A 82 0.53 5.99 12.93
CA GLN A 82 1.04 6.49 14.21
C GLN A 82 0.62 7.94 14.49
N SER A 83 0.30 8.70 13.44
CA SER A 83 -0.11 10.11 13.54
C SER A 83 -1.62 10.29 13.59
N LEU A 84 -2.41 9.20 13.53
CA LEU A 84 -3.86 9.27 13.51
C LEU A 84 -4.41 9.91 14.80
N PRO A 85 -5.42 10.80 14.67
CA PRO A 85 -6.18 11.24 15.83
C PRO A 85 -6.89 10.06 16.52
N PRO A 86 -7.08 10.11 17.84
CA PRO A 86 -7.84 9.10 18.56
C PRO A 86 -9.32 9.13 18.14
N PRO A 87 -10.07 8.04 18.35
CA PRO A 87 -11.51 8.03 18.13
C PRO A 87 -12.23 9.07 19.00
N ASP A 88 -13.02 9.94 18.37
CA ASP A 88 -13.67 11.09 19.01
C ASP A 88 -15.08 11.40 18.46
N GLY A 89 -15.67 10.46 17.72
CA GLY A 89 -16.97 10.62 17.04
C GLY A 89 -16.86 11.20 15.63
N LYS A 90 -15.77 11.91 15.28
CA LYS A 90 -15.38 12.13 13.88
C LYS A 90 -14.60 10.92 13.37
N TRP A 91 -13.62 10.49 14.16
CA TRP A 91 -12.77 9.35 13.86
C TRP A 91 -13.36 8.05 14.38
N ALA A 92 -13.45 7.05 13.51
CA ALA A 92 -13.97 5.74 13.87
C ALA A 92 -13.10 5.04 14.93
N ASP A 93 -13.78 4.31 15.82
CA ASP A 93 -13.20 3.37 16.78
C ASP A 93 -12.93 1.99 16.15
N LYS A 94 -13.34 1.75 14.90
CA LYS A 94 -13.14 0.49 14.17
C LYS A 94 -12.27 0.69 12.95
N ALA A 95 -11.40 -0.27 12.66
CA ALA A 95 -10.53 -0.22 11.50
C ALA A 95 -10.36 -1.56 10.78
N VAL A 96 -10.04 -1.47 9.48
CA VAL A 96 -9.62 -2.58 8.62
C VAL A 96 -8.36 -2.17 7.86
N ALA A 97 -7.40 -3.09 7.76
CA ALA A 97 -6.15 -2.86 7.03
C ALA A 97 -6.12 -3.63 5.71
N VAL A 98 -5.58 -3.03 4.65
CA VAL A 98 -5.36 -3.67 3.35
C VAL A 98 -3.89 -3.51 2.96
N ALA A 99 -3.18 -4.62 2.82
CA ALA A 99 -1.79 -4.66 2.40
C ALA A 99 -1.68 -5.29 1.02
N SER A 100 -1.24 -4.53 0.02
CA SER A 100 -1.01 -5.07 -1.34
C SER A 100 0.45 -5.48 -1.52
N PHE A 101 0.74 -6.68 -1.99
CA PHE A 101 2.11 -7.19 -2.13
C PHE A 101 2.40 -7.76 -3.52
N GLY A 102 3.64 -7.61 -3.99
CA GLY A 102 4.08 -7.99 -5.34
C GLY A 102 4.23 -9.50 -5.57
N LYS A 103 3.34 -10.34 -5.03
CA LYS A 103 3.36 -11.81 -5.07
C LYS A 103 4.50 -12.52 -4.34
N ILE A 104 5.56 -11.85 -3.89
CA ILE A 104 6.67 -12.53 -3.17
C ILE A 104 6.23 -12.94 -1.76
N SER A 105 5.88 -11.94 -0.94
CA SER A 105 5.52 -12.13 0.46
C SER A 105 4.79 -10.90 0.98
N PRO A 106 3.66 -11.04 1.69
CA PRO A 106 3.06 -9.94 2.45
C PRO A 106 3.83 -9.65 3.75
N GLY A 107 4.68 -10.59 4.20
CA GLY A 107 5.48 -10.43 5.40
C GLY A 107 4.65 -10.23 6.66
N VAL A 108 4.95 -9.16 7.39
CA VAL A 108 4.29 -8.78 8.65
C VAL A 108 3.41 -7.54 8.50
N ALA A 109 3.12 -7.12 7.26
CA ALA A 109 2.47 -5.84 6.99
C ALA A 109 1.12 -5.65 7.72
N LEU A 110 0.27 -6.67 7.77
CA LEU A 110 -1.00 -6.56 8.50
C LEU A 110 -0.81 -6.61 10.01
N ALA A 111 0.21 -7.31 10.51
CA ALA A 111 0.54 -7.30 11.93
C ALA A 111 1.02 -5.92 12.40
N GLU A 112 1.83 -5.23 11.59
CA GLU A 112 2.26 -3.86 11.85
C GLU A 112 1.09 -2.88 11.76
N ALA A 113 0.24 -3.01 10.74
CA ALA A 113 -0.97 -2.22 10.61
C ALA A 113 -1.89 -2.39 11.84
N ALA A 114 -2.13 -3.63 12.25
CA ALA A 114 -2.98 -3.95 13.40
C ALA A 114 -2.39 -3.37 14.70
N LYS A 115 -1.07 -3.49 14.91
CA LYS A 115 -0.39 -2.90 16.06
C LYS A 115 -0.55 -1.39 16.10
N ALA A 116 -0.31 -0.70 14.98
CA ALA A 116 -0.43 0.76 14.91
C ALA A 116 -1.87 1.25 15.09
N LEU A 117 -2.84 0.57 14.46
CA LEU A 117 -4.26 0.87 14.60
C LEU A 117 -4.75 0.63 16.03
N SER A 118 -4.38 -0.50 16.65
CA SER A 118 -4.72 -0.79 18.05
C SER A 118 -4.12 0.23 19.00
N ALA A 119 -2.86 0.63 18.80
CA ALA A 119 -2.21 1.68 19.59
C ALA A 119 -2.91 3.05 19.47
N SER A 120 -3.60 3.32 18.37
CA SER A 120 -4.42 4.52 18.18
C SER A 120 -5.80 4.46 18.88
N GLY A 121 -6.10 3.38 19.62
CA GLY A 121 -7.37 3.19 20.32
C GLY A 121 -8.48 2.55 19.49
N ARG A 122 -8.15 1.96 18.33
CA ARG A 122 -9.13 1.35 17.41
C ARG A 122 -9.20 -0.16 17.58
N LEU A 123 -10.42 -0.68 17.50
CA LEU A 123 -10.70 -2.10 17.33
C LEU A 123 -10.41 -2.52 15.89
N VAL A 124 -9.45 -3.43 15.70
CA VAL A 124 -9.06 -3.92 14.37
C VAL A 124 -9.95 -5.10 13.99
N LEU A 125 -10.91 -4.86 13.10
CA LEU A 125 -11.90 -5.87 12.72
C LEU A 125 -11.30 -6.97 11.85
N ALA A 126 -10.47 -6.59 10.88
CA ALA A 126 -9.88 -7.52 9.93
C ALA A 126 -8.68 -6.92 9.17
N GLY A 127 -7.98 -7.78 8.43
CA GLY A 127 -6.94 -7.40 7.48
C GLY A 127 -7.05 -8.19 6.16
N LEU A 128 -6.67 -7.57 5.05
CA LEU A 128 -6.62 -8.20 3.74
C LEU A 128 -5.21 -8.09 3.16
N ASN A 129 -4.58 -9.22 2.88
CA ASN A 129 -3.37 -9.28 2.06
C ASN A 129 -3.81 -9.50 0.62
N ILE A 130 -3.43 -8.61 -0.30
CA ILE A 130 -3.89 -8.63 -1.68
C ILE A 130 -2.70 -8.73 -2.63
N ASP A 131 -2.69 -9.74 -3.48
CA ASP A 131 -1.71 -9.83 -4.57
C ASP A 131 -1.85 -8.63 -5.51
N ALA A 132 -0.73 -8.03 -5.89
CA ALA A 132 -0.65 -6.96 -6.85
C ALA A 132 0.55 -7.16 -7.79
N ALA A 133 0.57 -6.41 -8.90
CA ALA A 133 1.74 -6.36 -9.77
C ALA A 133 2.99 -5.88 -9.00
N HIS A 134 4.13 -6.56 -9.20
CA HIS A 134 5.38 -6.16 -8.59
C HIS A 134 5.93 -4.90 -9.30
N CYS A 135 6.01 -3.78 -8.57
CA CYS A 135 6.29 -2.47 -9.17
C CYS A 135 7.62 -2.40 -9.92
N THR A 136 8.66 -3.07 -9.42
CA THR A 136 10.00 -3.09 -10.03
C THR A 136 10.15 -3.99 -11.25
N THR A 137 9.18 -4.87 -11.55
CA THR A 137 9.25 -5.77 -12.72
C THR A 137 8.43 -5.27 -13.90
N ARG A 138 7.86 -4.05 -13.85
CA ARG A 138 6.99 -3.52 -14.92
C ARG A 138 7.68 -3.40 -16.29
N LEU A 139 8.99 -3.19 -16.31
CA LEU A 139 9.79 -3.12 -17.53
C LEU A 139 10.51 -4.44 -17.86
N ALA A 140 10.29 -5.48 -17.05
CA ALA A 140 10.95 -6.75 -17.22
C ALA A 140 10.23 -7.60 -18.29
N PRO A 141 10.93 -8.52 -18.99
CA PRO A 141 10.32 -9.44 -19.96
C PRO A 141 9.14 -10.26 -19.41
N GLN A 142 9.17 -10.64 -18.13
CA GLN A 142 8.13 -11.40 -17.44
C GLN A 142 7.67 -10.66 -16.17
N PRO A 143 6.81 -9.64 -16.31
CA PRO A 143 6.33 -8.87 -15.17
C PRO A 143 5.53 -9.74 -14.20
N ILE A 144 5.93 -9.74 -12.92
CA ILE A 144 5.30 -10.55 -11.88
C ILE A 144 3.96 -9.93 -11.48
N GLY A 145 2.89 -10.74 -11.51
CA GLY A 145 1.56 -10.32 -11.09
C GLY A 145 0.92 -9.26 -12.01
N ALA A 146 1.34 -9.19 -13.27
CA ALA A 146 0.77 -8.25 -14.24
C ALA A 146 -0.77 -8.38 -14.30
N GLY A 147 -1.46 -7.24 -14.26
CA GLY A 147 -2.92 -7.18 -14.25
C GLY A 147 -3.57 -7.27 -12.85
N LEU A 148 -2.85 -7.69 -11.82
CA LEU A 148 -3.37 -7.81 -10.45
C LEU A 148 -3.32 -6.47 -9.68
N PRO A 149 -4.23 -6.23 -8.72
CA PRO A 149 -5.41 -7.05 -8.45
C PRO A 149 -6.55 -6.79 -9.45
N GLY A 150 -7.47 -7.75 -9.54
CA GLY A 150 -8.61 -7.77 -10.45
C GLY A 150 -9.76 -8.68 -9.98
N PRO A 151 -10.46 -9.37 -10.90
CA PRO A 151 -11.61 -10.23 -10.56
C PRO A 151 -11.32 -11.35 -9.56
N GLU A 152 -10.08 -11.78 -9.43
CA GLU A 152 -9.66 -12.87 -8.54
C GLU A 152 -9.86 -12.55 -7.05
N ILE A 153 -9.97 -11.27 -6.69
CA ILE A 153 -10.25 -10.85 -5.30
C ILE A 153 -11.73 -10.52 -5.07
N ASP A 154 -12.61 -10.63 -6.08
CA ASP A 154 -14.01 -10.21 -5.95
C ASP A 154 -14.75 -10.97 -4.85
N ALA A 155 -14.68 -12.30 -4.86
CA ALA A 155 -15.35 -13.14 -3.86
C ALA A 155 -14.80 -12.89 -2.44
N LEU A 156 -13.49 -12.71 -2.33
CA LEU A 156 -12.81 -12.42 -1.07
C LEU A 156 -13.23 -11.06 -0.51
N CYS A 157 -13.21 -10.01 -1.33
CA CYS A 157 -13.63 -8.67 -0.93
C CYS A 157 -15.13 -8.58 -0.65
N ARG A 158 -15.97 -9.34 -1.38
CA ARG A 158 -17.40 -9.44 -1.09
C ARG A 158 -17.64 -10.03 0.29
N ARG A 159 -17.01 -11.17 0.59
CA ARG A 159 -17.11 -11.80 1.92
C ARG A 159 -16.67 -10.81 3.02
N ALA A 160 -15.51 -10.19 2.85
CA ALA A 160 -15.01 -9.22 3.81
C ALA A 160 -15.98 -8.05 4.01
N ALA A 161 -16.52 -7.48 2.93
CA ALA A 161 -17.48 -6.39 3.01
C ALA A 161 -18.75 -6.77 3.76
N THR A 162 -19.33 -7.96 3.49
CA THR A 162 -20.51 -8.44 4.21
C THR A 162 -20.25 -8.58 5.70
N ASP A 163 -19.15 -9.23 6.11
CA ASP A 163 -18.81 -9.40 7.54
C ASP A 163 -18.60 -8.05 8.25
N ILE A 164 -17.87 -7.12 7.59
CA ILE A 164 -17.63 -5.78 8.11
C ILE A 164 -18.95 -5.01 8.24
N ALA A 165 -19.80 -5.05 7.21
CA ALA A 165 -21.07 -4.35 7.20
C ALA A 165 -22.05 -4.91 8.24
N ASP A 166 -22.03 -6.22 8.50
CA ASP A 166 -22.83 -6.84 9.56
C ASP A 166 -22.46 -6.29 10.94
N VAL A 167 -21.16 -6.10 11.21
CA VAL A 167 -20.70 -5.44 12.45
C VAL A 167 -21.15 -3.99 12.52
N LEU A 168 -20.97 -3.24 11.43
CA LEU A 168 -21.36 -1.83 11.37
C LEU A 168 -22.88 -1.64 11.55
N HIS A 169 -23.69 -2.54 11.00
CA HIS A 169 -25.16 -2.50 11.17
C HIS A 169 -25.66 -3.20 12.44
N HIS A 170 -24.76 -3.59 13.36
CA HIS A 170 -25.08 -4.28 14.60
C HIS A 170 -25.86 -5.59 14.42
N ARG A 171 -25.69 -6.26 13.27
CA ARG A 171 -26.26 -7.59 12.99
C ARG A 171 -25.42 -8.68 13.63
N THR A 172 -24.13 -8.42 13.83
CA THR A 172 -23.19 -9.31 14.52
C THR A 172 -22.32 -8.53 15.51
N PRO A 173 -21.82 -9.17 16.57
CA PRO A 173 -20.84 -8.56 17.46
C PRO A 173 -19.52 -8.26 16.74
N ALA A 174 -18.86 -7.17 17.13
CA ALA A 174 -17.52 -6.86 16.65
C ALA A 174 -16.50 -7.92 17.13
N VAL A 175 -15.50 -8.17 16.30
CA VAL A 175 -14.38 -9.08 16.60
C VAL A 175 -13.09 -8.28 16.67
N ASP A 176 -12.24 -8.58 17.64
CA ASP A 176 -10.86 -8.09 17.66
C ASP A 176 -9.95 -9.10 16.96
N SER A 177 -9.46 -8.74 15.78
CA SER A 177 -8.57 -9.58 14.97
C SER A 177 -7.10 -9.30 15.22
N THR A 178 -6.74 -8.41 16.15
CA THR A 178 -5.34 -8.00 16.40
C THR A 178 -4.43 -9.19 16.65
N GLN A 179 -4.85 -10.15 17.49
CA GLN A 179 -4.05 -11.36 17.75
C GLN A 179 -3.97 -12.30 16.54
N LYS A 180 -5.05 -12.45 15.75
CA LYS A 180 -5.05 -13.26 14.52
C LYS A 180 -4.05 -12.69 13.51
N LEU A 181 -4.02 -11.37 13.35
CA LEU A 181 -3.10 -10.66 12.45
C LEU A 181 -1.65 -10.71 12.97
N ALA A 182 -1.44 -10.59 14.28
CA ALA A 182 -0.12 -10.62 14.91
C ALA A 182 0.67 -11.93 14.67
N ARG A 183 -0.01 -13.04 14.38
CA ARG A 183 0.64 -14.34 14.04
C ARG A 183 1.57 -14.26 12.82
N GLN A 184 1.47 -13.22 11.98
CA GLN A 184 2.44 -13.01 10.90
C GLN A 184 3.86 -12.79 11.43
N PHE A 185 4.04 -12.18 12.62
CA PHE A 185 5.36 -12.02 13.24
C PHE A 185 6.03 -13.37 13.57
N GLU A 186 5.25 -14.38 13.94
CA GLU A 186 5.78 -15.72 14.25
C GLU A 186 6.40 -16.39 13.02
N LYS A 187 5.85 -16.11 11.83
CA LYS A 187 6.32 -16.66 10.55
C LYS A 187 7.55 -15.94 10.00
N HIS A 188 7.85 -14.75 10.51
CA HIS A 188 8.88 -13.86 10.00
C HIS A 188 9.73 -13.23 11.12
N PRO A 189 10.45 -14.05 11.93
CA PRO A 189 11.33 -13.51 12.95
C PRO A 189 12.53 -12.79 12.29
N ASN A 190 12.98 -11.69 12.90
CA ASN A 190 14.20 -10.96 12.54
C ASN A 190 14.19 -10.32 11.14
N LEU A 191 13.10 -9.65 10.76
CA LEU A 191 13.09 -8.82 9.57
C LEU A 191 13.98 -7.58 9.76
N GLN A 192 14.77 -7.26 8.74
CA GLN A 192 15.55 -6.02 8.67
C GLN A 192 14.64 -4.85 8.32
N ASP A 193 15.00 -3.65 8.79
CA ASP A 193 14.27 -2.43 8.44
C ASP A 193 14.24 -2.25 6.91
N GLU A 194 13.05 -1.97 6.36
CA GLU A 194 12.90 -1.85 4.91
C GLU A 194 13.75 -0.72 4.31
N ARG A 195 13.99 0.37 5.05
CA ARG A 195 14.79 1.50 4.56
C ARG A 195 16.26 1.13 4.49
N GLU A 196 16.75 0.39 5.48
CA GLU A 196 18.13 -0.11 5.48
C GLU A 196 18.36 -1.05 4.29
N VAL A 197 17.45 -1.99 4.06
CA VAL A 197 17.55 -2.93 2.92
C VAL A 197 17.48 -2.19 1.59
N ILE A 198 16.54 -1.25 1.45
CA ILE A 198 16.40 -0.44 0.22
C ILE A 198 17.66 0.38 -0.03
N ALA A 199 18.18 1.08 0.99
CA ALA A 199 19.39 1.90 0.87
C ALA A 199 20.63 1.07 0.50
N ALA A 200 20.70 -0.18 0.97
CA ALA A 200 21.79 -1.10 0.64
C ALA A 200 21.65 -1.76 -0.74
N SER A 201 20.41 -1.88 -1.27
CA SER A 201 20.13 -2.68 -2.46
C SER A 201 19.96 -1.87 -3.74
N TYR A 202 19.63 -0.58 -3.65
CA TYR A 202 19.27 0.23 -4.82
C TYR A 202 20.10 1.49 -4.95
N PRO A 203 20.45 1.91 -6.19
CA PRO A 203 21.15 3.16 -6.42
C PRO A 203 20.28 4.36 -6.04
N MET A 204 20.92 5.46 -5.67
CA MET A 204 20.25 6.71 -5.38
C MET A 204 19.66 7.29 -6.67
N PRO A 205 18.43 7.85 -6.63
CA PRO A 205 17.81 8.41 -7.82
C PRO A 205 18.63 9.62 -8.32
N SER A 206 18.80 9.70 -9.64
CA SER A 206 19.43 10.81 -10.33
C SER A 206 18.74 11.03 -11.69
N ILE A 207 19.06 12.15 -12.33
CA ILE A 207 18.55 12.52 -13.66
C ILE A 207 19.76 12.81 -14.54
N ASP A 208 19.82 12.17 -15.69
CA ASP A 208 20.81 12.46 -16.73
C ASP A 208 20.38 13.72 -17.48
N GLU A 209 21.02 14.84 -17.18
CA GLU A 209 20.75 16.14 -17.80
C GLU A 209 21.02 16.17 -19.30
N GLN A 210 21.88 15.27 -19.83
CA GLN A 210 22.18 15.20 -21.27
C GLN A 210 21.06 14.52 -22.05
N LEU A 211 20.34 13.60 -21.41
CA LEU A 211 19.19 12.91 -22.00
C LEU A 211 17.87 13.62 -21.71
N CYS A 212 17.77 14.33 -20.59
CA CYS A 212 16.52 14.92 -20.14
C CYS A 212 16.02 16.03 -21.08
N ASN A 213 14.77 15.93 -21.53
CA ASN A 213 14.09 16.96 -22.31
C ASN A 213 13.18 17.88 -21.48
N CYS A 214 13.26 17.80 -20.14
CA CYS A 214 12.46 18.59 -19.20
C CYS A 214 10.92 18.47 -19.36
N CYS A 215 10.40 17.31 -19.80
CA CYS A 215 8.95 17.09 -19.91
C CYS A 215 8.19 16.99 -18.58
N LEU A 216 8.89 16.83 -17.45
CA LEU A 216 8.35 16.73 -16.09
C LEU A 216 7.47 15.49 -15.79
N ASP A 217 7.38 14.51 -16.69
CA ASP A 217 6.62 13.26 -16.45
C ASP A 217 7.05 12.55 -15.14
N CYS A 218 8.36 12.53 -14.87
CA CYS A 218 8.92 11.97 -13.64
C CYS A 218 8.47 12.69 -12.36
N VAL A 219 8.19 14.00 -12.44
CA VAL A 219 7.64 14.79 -11.32
C VAL A 219 6.19 14.39 -11.08
N ALA A 220 5.40 14.29 -12.14
CA ALA A 220 3.98 13.95 -12.06
C ALA A 220 3.71 12.57 -11.44
N VAL A 221 4.58 11.59 -11.70
CA VAL A 221 4.41 10.22 -11.21
C VAL A 221 5.11 9.91 -9.89
N CYS A 222 5.79 10.88 -9.27
CA CYS A 222 6.55 10.65 -8.04
C CYS A 222 5.62 10.60 -6.82
N PRO A 223 5.37 9.41 -6.21
CA PRO A 223 4.36 9.22 -5.17
C PRO A 223 4.72 9.88 -3.83
N VAL A 224 5.98 10.27 -3.67
CA VAL A 224 6.55 10.87 -2.46
C VAL A 224 7.20 12.21 -2.74
N ARG A 225 7.02 12.75 -3.96
CA ARG A 225 7.52 14.06 -4.40
C ARG A 225 9.02 14.25 -4.13
N CYS A 226 9.79 13.16 -4.29
CA CYS A 226 11.26 13.14 -4.27
C CYS A 226 11.83 13.88 -5.49
N ILE A 227 11.19 13.73 -6.65
CA ILE A 227 11.47 14.52 -7.86
C ILE A 227 10.48 15.67 -7.91
N GLN A 228 10.97 16.91 -8.03
CA GLN A 228 10.17 18.12 -8.12
C GLN A 228 10.61 18.97 -9.31
N GLU A 229 9.79 19.95 -9.68
CA GLU A 229 10.13 20.94 -10.70
C GLU A 229 10.84 22.13 -10.05
N LYS A 230 11.93 22.58 -10.69
CA LYS A 230 12.57 23.86 -10.42
C LYS A 230 13.00 24.49 -11.73
N ASP A 231 12.60 25.73 -11.96
CA ASP A 231 12.96 26.51 -13.15
C ASP A 231 12.64 25.78 -14.48
N GLY A 232 11.52 25.03 -14.52
CA GLY A 232 11.10 24.25 -15.69
C GLY A 232 11.83 22.92 -15.88
N SER A 233 12.73 22.54 -14.98
CA SER A 233 13.48 21.29 -15.05
C SER A 233 13.18 20.37 -13.84
N PRO A 234 13.16 19.04 -14.04
CA PRO A 234 13.02 18.11 -12.93
C PRO A 234 14.33 18.04 -12.14
N PHE A 235 14.25 18.01 -10.82
CA PHE A 235 15.40 17.82 -9.93
C PHE A 235 15.03 16.92 -8.75
N VAL A 236 16.04 16.22 -8.21
CA VAL A 236 15.89 15.37 -7.03
C VAL A 236 16.11 16.22 -5.78
N THR A 237 15.11 16.26 -4.90
CA THR A 237 15.13 17.07 -3.67
C THR A 237 15.93 16.41 -2.55
N ASP A 238 15.39 15.34 -1.98
CA ASP A 238 16.07 14.46 -1.02
C ASP A 238 15.99 13.02 -1.54
N VAL A 239 17.16 12.51 -1.93
CA VAL A 239 17.37 11.15 -2.41
C VAL A 239 16.90 10.08 -1.41
N ARG A 240 16.89 10.38 -0.10
CA ARG A 240 16.47 9.44 0.97
C ARG A 240 14.95 9.27 1.06
N VAL A 241 14.19 10.19 0.47
CA VAL A 241 12.72 10.11 0.42
C VAL A 241 12.26 9.14 -0.68
N CYS A 242 13.13 8.81 -1.65
CA CYS A 242 12.81 7.86 -2.70
C CYS A 242 12.44 6.49 -2.11
N ILE A 243 11.36 5.92 -2.63
CA ILE A 243 10.87 4.59 -2.25
C ILE A 243 11.18 3.53 -3.29
N HIS A 244 11.98 3.86 -4.32
CA HIS A 244 12.38 2.93 -5.39
C HIS A 244 11.22 2.23 -6.12
N CYS A 245 10.07 2.90 -6.23
CA CYS A 245 8.87 2.38 -6.91
C CYS A 245 8.97 2.28 -8.43
N SER A 246 10.08 2.73 -9.04
CA SER A 246 10.37 2.78 -10.48
C SER A 246 9.41 3.60 -11.37
N ASN A 247 8.49 4.38 -10.81
CA ASN A 247 7.53 5.16 -11.60
C ASN A 247 8.21 6.14 -12.58
N CYS A 248 9.23 6.87 -12.13
CA CYS A 248 9.95 7.82 -12.97
C CYS A 248 10.72 7.13 -14.11
N LEU A 249 11.23 5.92 -13.88
CA LEU A 249 11.89 5.12 -14.91
C LEU A 249 10.91 4.70 -16.00
N VAL A 250 9.72 4.23 -15.61
CA VAL A 250 8.66 3.83 -16.56
C VAL A 250 8.12 5.03 -17.34
N ALA A 251 7.98 6.19 -16.69
CA ALA A 251 7.37 7.37 -17.28
C ALA A 251 8.31 8.19 -18.17
N CYS A 252 9.64 8.06 -18.04
CA CYS A 252 10.58 8.91 -18.75
C CYS A 252 10.75 8.49 -20.22
N PRO A 253 10.29 9.29 -21.20
CA PRO A 253 10.40 8.91 -22.62
C PRO A 253 11.84 8.93 -23.13
N MET A 254 12.72 9.69 -22.46
CA MET A 254 14.12 9.85 -22.85
C MET A 254 15.05 8.83 -22.18
N ASN A 255 14.53 7.97 -21.30
CA ASN A 255 15.33 7.09 -20.44
C ASN A 255 16.41 7.84 -19.64
N ALA A 256 16.12 9.08 -19.23
CA ALA A 256 17.03 9.95 -18.50
C ALA A 256 17.15 9.63 -17.00
N ILE A 257 16.60 8.50 -16.54
CA ILE A 257 16.70 8.05 -15.14
C ILE A 257 17.66 6.86 -15.11
N PRO A 258 18.95 7.05 -14.77
CA PRO A 258 19.97 6.00 -14.81
C PRO A 258 19.84 5.11 -13.57
N MET A 259 18.84 4.22 -13.58
CA MET A 259 18.63 3.21 -12.54
C MET A 259 18.86 1.83 -13.15
N ASP A 260 19.97 1.18 -12.79
CA ASP A 260 20.26 -0.17 -13.24
C ASP A 260 19.37 -1.19 -12.51
N MET A 261 18.34 -1.67 -13.21
CA MET A 261 17.44 -2.70 -12.71
C MET A 261 17.85 -4.11 -13.17
N ARG A 262 19.00 -4.27 -13.85
CA ARG A 262 19.47 -5.59 -14.32
C ARG A 262 19.62 -6.55 -13.14
N GLY A 263 19.19 -7.79 -13.34
CA GLY A 263 19.21 -8.83 -12.31
C GLY A 263 18.06 -8.75 -11.30
N THR A 264 17.33 -7.64 -11.19
CA THR A 264 16.18 -7.52 -10.26
C THR A 264 15.12 -8.58 -10.56
N GLU A 265 14.75 -8.75 -11.84
CA GLU A 265 13.79 -9.78 -12.24
C GLU A 265 14.31 -11.19 -11.90
N ALA A 266 15.54 -11.52 -12.30
CA ALA A 266 16.13 -12.84 -12.03
C ALA A 266 16.15 -13.17 -10.53
N PHE A 267 16.53 -12.21 -9.68
CA PHE A 267 16.50 -12.34 -8.23
C PHE A 267 15.07 -12.61 -7.70
N LEU A 268 14.09 -11.82 -8.15
CA LEU A 268 12.70 -12.00 -7.73
C LEU A 268 12.10 -13.33 -8.20
N LEU A 269 12.45 -13.78 -9.41
CA LEU A 269 12.07 -15.10 -9.93
C LEU A 269 12.67 -16.23 -9.08
N GLU A 270 13.93 -16.08 -8.66
CA GLU A 270 14.56 -17.04 -7.75
C GLU A 270 13.86 -17.08 -6.38
N LEU A 271 13.49 -15.92 -5.83
CA LEU A 271 12.72 -15.86 -4.57
C LEU A 271 11.34 -16.54 -4.68
N LEU A 272 10.65 -16.37 -5.81
CA LEU A 272 9.41 -17.10 -6.08
C LEU A 272 9.67 -18.61 -6.16
N ALA A 273 10.68 -19.04 -6.92
CA ALA A 273 11.01 -20.44 -7.10
C ALA A 273 11.36 -21.14 -5.78
N ARG A 274 12.11 -20.48 -4.88
CA ARG A 274 12.42 -20.98 -3.52
C ARG A 274 11.16 -21.21 -2.67
N LYS A 275 10.05 -20.53 -2.99
CA LYS A 275 8.74 -20.70 -2.36
C LYS A 275 7.83 -21.69 -3.09
N GLY A 276 8.33 -22.35 -4.14
CA GLY A 276 7.52 -23.21 -5.00
C GLY A 276 6.52 -22.44 -5.87
N LEU A 277 6.78 -21.16 -6.15
CA LEU A 277 5.91 -20.27 -6.90
C LEU A 277 6.52 -19.90 -8.26
N THR A 278 5.65 -19.48 -9.16
CA THR A 278 5.93 -18.91 -10.47
C THR A 278 5.27 -17.54 -10.60
N PRO A 279 5.66 -16.70 -11.58
CA PRO A 279 5.01 -15.40 -11.83
C PRO A 279 3.50 -15.50 -12.07
N THR A 280 3.04 -16.64 -12.60
CA THR A 280 1.64 -16.93 -12.97
C THR A 280 0.90 -17.77 -11.93
N SER A 281 1.52 -18.06 -10.79
CA SER A 281 0.87 -18.83 -9.73
C SER A 281 -0.44 -18.16 -9.27
N PRO A 282 -1.46 -18.94 -8.86
CA PRO A 282 -2.75 -18.41 -8.42
C PRO A 282 -2.63 -17.31 -7.36
N SER A 283 -3.69 -16.52 -7.21
CA SER A 283 -3.70 -15.51 -6.17
C SER A 283 -3.57 -16.14 -4.79
N ARG A 284 -2.72 -15.54 -3.95
CA ARG A 284 -2.58 -15.86 -2.53
C ARG A 284 -3.15 -14.75 -1.66
N SER A 285 -4.07 -13.96 -2.23
CA SER A 285 -4.80 -12.97 -1.46
C SER A 285 -5.60 -13.66 -0.36
N GLU A 286 -5.57 -13.10 0.84
CA GLU A 286 -6.23 -13.67 2.00
C GLU A 286 -6.95 -12.57 2.79
N TYR A 287 -8.04 -12.97 3.43
CA TYR A 287 -8.83 -12.16 4.33
C TYR A 287 -8.76 -12.79 5.72
N ILE A 288 -8.20 -12.04 6.67
CA ILE A 288 -7.99 -12.48 8.04
C ILE A 288 -8.89 -11.66 8.96
N GLY A 289 -9.87 -12.32 9.58
CA GLY A 289 -10.64 -11.72 10.66
C GLY A 289 -11.72 -12.66 11.15
N PHE A 290 -12.85 -12.65 10.46
CA PHE A 290 -14.01 -13.47 10.77
C PHE A 290 -13.79 -14.90 10.28
N ASP A 291 -14.23 -15.87 11.07
CA ASP A 291 -14.12 -17.28 10.71
C ASP A 291 -15.09 -17.60 9.55
N GLU A 292 -14.78 -18.63 8.76
CA GLU A 292 -15.67 -19.07 7.69
C GLU A 292 -16.97 -19.64 8.30
N LYS A 293 -18.12 -19.22 7.76
CA LYS A 293 -19.45 -19.68 8.18
C LYS A 293 -19.82 -20.98 7.47
#